data_AF-A0A5C8MS28-F1
#
_entry.id   AF-A0A5C8MS28-F1
#
_cell.length_a   1.000
_cell.length_b   1.000
_cell.length_c   1.000
_cell.angle_alpha   90.00
_cell.angle_beta   90.00
_cell.angle_gamma   90.00
#
_symmetry.space_group_name_H-M   'P 1'
#
loop_
_entity.id
_entity.type
_entity.pdbx_description
1 polymer ?
#
loop_
_entity_poly.entity_id
_entity_poly.type
_entity_poly.pdbx_seq_one_letter_code
_entity_poly.pdbx_strand_id
1 'polypeptide(L)'
;IKARRKSARIFFREMRHLHEDHLQEIKEKRRAFRQHYQQLIEAGIARGEFKPTLTPDMITFGILGITNWSYYWFQPDGEISEEALTDIYVDLILNGIKNRESLKEKYSTHINV
;
A
#
# COMPACT_ATOMS: atom_id res chain seq x y z
N ILE A 1 -5.72 2.21 13.53
CA ILE A 1 -4.96 3.46 13.76
C ILE A 1 -5.13 3.96 15.21
N LYS A 2 -6.34 3.86 15.79
CA LYS A 2 -6.67 4.25 17.18
C LYS A 2 -5.72 3.73 18.27
N ALA A 3 -5.35 2.45 18.27
CA ALA A 3 -4.54 1.85 19.34
C ALA A 3 -3.04 2.22 19.34
N ARG A 4 -2.50 2.74 18.22
CA ARG A 4 -1.04 2.95 18.05
C ARG A 4 -0.64 4.36 17.63
N ARG A 5 -1.59 5.31 17.58
CA ARG A 5 -1.31 6.72 17.18
C ARG A 5 -0.20 7.36 18.01
N LYS A 6 -0.23 7.22 19.34
CA LYS A 6 0.83 7.77 20.22
C LYS A 6 2.20 7.16 19.87
N SER A 7 2.27 5.85 19.68
CA SER A 7 3.50 5.14 19.32
C SER A 7 4.03 5.51 17.93
N ALA A 8 3.16 5.71 16.93
CA ALA A 8 3.58 6.15 15.60
C ALA A 8 4.12 7.59 15.62
N ARG A 9 3.47 8.50 16.36
CA ARG A 9 3.91 9.90 16.48
C ARG A 9 5.22 10.02 17.27
N ILE A 10 5.40 9.20 18.31
CA ILE A 10 6.66 9.10 19.07
C ILE A 10 7.75 8.48 18.18
N PHE A 11 7.47 7.39 17.47
CA PHE A 11 8.42 6.75 16.55
C PHE A 11 9.02 7.74 15.55
N PHE A 12 8.21 8.52 14.83
CA PHE A 12 8.72 9.50 13.86
C PHE A 12 9.36 10.75 14.49
N ARG A 13 8.98 11.14 15.72
CA ARG A 13 9.59 12.29 16.44
C ARG A 13 10.94 11.93 17.06
N GLU A 14 11.04 10.75 17.66
CA GLU A 14 12.24 10.23 18.33
C GLU A 14 13.22 9.59 17.34
N MET A 15 12.77 9.23 16.12
CA MET A 15 13.65 8.76 15.03
C MET A 15 14.78 9.72 14.66
N ARG A 16 14.64 11.01 14.95
CA ARG A 16 15.72 12.01 14.77
C ARG A 16 16.76 12.00 15.90
N HIS A 17 16.51 11.28 16.99
CA HIS A 17 17.36 11.21 18.19
C HIS A 17 17.81 9.77 18.52
N LEU A 18 17.48 8.79 17.67
CA LEU A 18 17.89 7.39 17.83
C LEU A 18 19.35 7.24 17.40
N HIS A 19 20.19 6.76 18.33
CA HIS A 19 21.60 6.41 18.16
C HIS A 19 21.87 5.68 16.83
N GLU A 20 23.00 5.98 16.16
CA GLU A 20 23.35 5.58 14.78
C GLU A 20 23.03 4.10 14.45
N ASP A 21 23.25 3.19 15.40
CA ASP A 21 23.06 1.74 15.24
C ASP A 21 21.59 1.34 15.03
N HIS A 22 20.63 2.04 15.64
CA HIS A 22 19.21 1.77 15.46
C HIS A 22 18.69 2.29 14.11
N LEU A 23 19.37 3.25 13.50
CA LEU A 23 18.97 3.80 12.20
C LEU A 23 19.18 2.78 11.08
N GLN A 24 20.24 1.97 11.16
CA GLN A 24 20.52 0.95 10.14
C GLN A 24 19.47 -0.16 10.15
N GLU A 25 19.11 -0.68 11.33
CA GLU A 25 18.06 -1.69 11.48
C GLU A 25 16.70 -1.17 10.96
N ILE A 26 16.36 0.09 11.25
CA ILE A 26 15.13 0.72 10.75
C ILE A 26 15.16 0.86 9.21
N LYS A 27 16.30 1.24 8.62
CA LYS A 27 16.46 1.34 7.17
C LYS A 27 16.28 -0.01 6.49
N GLU A 28 16.84 -1.07 7.07
CA GLU A 28 16.73 -2.43 6.56
C GLU A 28 15.29 -2.93 6.59
N LYS A 29 14.58 -2.76 7.72
CA LYS A 29 13.15 -3.12 7.83
C LYS A 29 12.30 -2.35 6.82
N ARG A 30 12.56 -1.05 6.62
CA ARG A 30 11.85 -0.24 5.61
C ARG A 30 12.15 -0.69 4.19
N ARG A 31 13.39 -1.08 3.90
CA ARG A 31 13.79 -1.63 2.60
C ARG A 31 13.08 -2.96 2.34
N ALA A 32 13.11 -3.89 3.29
CA ALA A 32 12.44 -5.18 3.17
C ALA A 32 10.92 -5.02 2.96
N PHE A 33 10.29 -4.14 3.75
CA PHE A 33 8.86 -3.86 3.60
C PHE A 33 8.50 -3.36 2.19
N ARG A 34 9.28 -2.39 1.66
CA ARG A 34 9.09 -1.91 0.29
C ARG A 34 9.30 -3.02 -0.74
N GLN A 35 10.33 -3.85 -0.58
CA GLN A 35 10.62 -4.94 -1.51
C GLN A 35 9.50 -5.97 -1.55
N HIS A 36 8.88 -6.31 -0.42
CA HIS A 36 7.73 -7.22 -0.40
C HIS A 36 6.52 -6.66 -1.17
N TYR A 37 6.25 -5.36 -1.05
CA TYR A 37 5.19 -4.71 -1.84
C TYR A 37 5.51 -4.77 -3.33
N GLN A 38 6.75 -4.47 -3.72
CA GLN A 38 7.17 -4.53 -5.11
C GLN A 38 7.00 -5.94 -5.69
N GLN A 39 7.44 -6.96 -4.96
CA GLN A 39 7.27 -8.38 -5.35
C GLN A 39 5.80 -8.76 -5.52
N LEU A 40 4.90 -8.23 -4.69
CA LEU A 40 3.47 -8.47 -4.82
C LEU A 40 2.92 -7.88 -6.14
N ILE A 41 3.35 -6.66 -6.50
CA ILE A 41 2.97 -6.03 -7.76
C ILE A 41 3.54 -6.81 -8.96
N GLU A 42 4.81 -7.18 -8.92
CA GLU A 42 5.46 -8.02 -9.95
C GLU A 42 4.71 -9.34 -10.16
N ALA A 43 4.36 -10.02 -9.06
CA ALA A 43 3.63 -11.27 -9.13
C ALA A 43 2.21 -11.08 -9.70
N GLY A 44 1.52 -10.00 -9.35
CA GLY A 44 0.20 -9.68 -9.93
C GLY A 44 0.26 -9.35 -11.42
N ILE A 45 1.34 -8.70 -11.89
CA ILE A 45 1.59 -8.49 -13.32
C ILE A 45 1.84 -9.83 -14.02
N ALA A 46 2.69 -10.69 -13.45
CA ALA A 46 3.02 -12.00 -14.01
C ALA A 46 1.79 -12.92 -14.11
N ARG A 47 0.83 -12.80 -13.17
CA ARG A 47 -0.46 -13.51 -13.21
C ARG A 47 -1.50 -12.85 -14.11
N GLY A 48 -1.20 -11.71 -14.73
CA GLY A 48 -2.15 -10.96 -15.55
C GLY A 48 -3.25 -10.24 -14.76
N GLU A 49 -3.18 -10.21 -13.43
CA GLU A 49 -4.14 -9.52 -12.55
C GLU A 49 -3.96 -8.00 -12.61
N PHE A 50 -2.72 -7.53 -12.76
CA PHE A 50 -2.37 -6.12 -12.89
C PHE A 50 -1.88 -5.79 -14.31
N LYS A 51 -2.00 -4.52 -14.69
CA LYS A 51 -1.65 -4.05 -16.04
C LYS A 51 -0.17 -4.35 -16.35
N PRO A 52 0.16 -4.89 -17.54
CA PRO A 52 1.55 -5.20 -17.90
C PRO A 52 2.43 -3.97 -18.11
N THR A 53 1.83 -2.79 -18.26
CA THR A 53 2.53 -1.51 -18.49
C THR A 53 2.97 -0.82 -17.19
N LEU A 54 2.71 -1.41 -16.02
CA LEU A 54 3.09 -0.82 -14.75
C LEU A 54 4.59 -0.96 -14.51
N THR A 55 5.18 0.07 -13.90
CA THR A 55 6.52 -0.01 -13.31
C THR A 55 6.37 -0.36 -11.81
N PRO A 56 6.71 -1.59 -11.36
CA PRO A 56 6.34 -2.09 -10.03
C PRO A 56 6.86 -1.26 -8.85
N ASP A 57 8.08 -0.75 -8.96
CA ASP A 57 8.72 0.08 -7.94
C ASP A 57 8.01 1.44 -7.81
N MET A 58 7.65 2.09 -8.92
CA MET A 58 6.90 3.34 -8.91
C MET A 58 5.51 3.19 -8.31
N ILE A 59 4.80 2.10 -8.64
CA ILE A 59 3.49 1.79 -8.03
C ILE A 59 3.63 1.55 -6.54
N THR A 60 4.67 0.83 -6.12
CA THR A 60 4.96 0.61 -4.70
C THR A 60 5.19 1.92 -3.96
N PHE A 61 5.99 2.84 -4.53
CA PHE A 61 6.18 4.17 -3.95
C PHE A 61 4.88 4.97 -3.86
N GLY A 62 4.01 4.90 -4.86
CA GLY A 62 2.69 5.54 -4.85
C GLY A 62 1.80 5.03 -3.71
N ILE A 63 1.66 3.71 -3.58
CA ILE A 63 0.85 3.07 -2.52
C ILE A 63 1.39 3.43 -1.14
N LEU A 64 2.70 3.32 -0.94
CA LEU A 64 3.34 3.69 0.32
C LEU A 64 3.21 5.19 0.60
N GLY A 65 3.27 6.05 -0.41
CA GLY A 65 3.08 7.49 -0.27
C GLY A 65 1.69 7.85 0.26
N ILE A 66 0.64 7.29 -0.36
CA ILE A 66 -0.76 7.51 0.04
C ILE A 66 -0.98 7.04 1.48
N THR A 67 -0.50 5.85 1.83
CA THR A 67 -0.79 5.22 3.13
C THR A 67 0.08 5.76 4.26
N ASN A 68 1.35 6.07 4.00
CA ASN A 68 2.28 6.50 5.05
C ASN A 68 1.94 7.87 5.63
N TRP A 69 1.29 8.77 4.89
CA TRP A 69 1.00 10.11 5.41
C TRP A 69 -0.27 10.19 6.27
N SER A 70 -1.11 9.15 6.24
CA SER A 70 -2.41 9.09 6.91
C SER A 70 -2.36 9.47 8.40
N TYR A 71 -1.31 9.12 9.12
CA TYR A 71 -1.22 9.41 10.55
C TYR A 71 -1.15 10.91 10.89
N TYR A 72 -0.75 11.78 9.94
CA TYR A 72 -0.68 13.23 10.17
C TYR A 72 -2.04 13.91 10.08
N TRP A 73 -2.90 13.47 9.16
CA TRP A 73 -4.14 14.16 8.82
C TRP A 73 -5.40 13.39 9.20
N PHE A 74 -5.34 12.06 9.33
CA PHE A 74 -6.51 11.25 9.62
C PHE A 74 -6.99 11.45 11.07
N GLN A 75 -8.30 11.70 11.23
CA GLN A 75 -8.97 11.89 12.51
C GLN A 75 -9.97 10.73 12.74
N PRO A 76 -9.79 9.84 13.73
CA PRO A 76 -10.57 8.61 13.89
C PRO A 76 -11.90 8.84 14.62
N ASP A 77 -12.09 10.06 15.12
CA ASP A 77 -13.32 10.57 15.70
C ASP A 77 -13.91 11.66 14.78
N GLY A 78 -13.40 11.77 13.55
CA GLY A 78 -13.96 12.60 12.49
C GLY A 78 -15.07 11.88 11.72
N GLU A 79 -15.55 12.50 10.65
CA GLU A 79 -16.68 12.00 9.85
C GLU A 79 -16.40 10.69 9.10
N ILE A 80 -15.13 10.43 8.78
CA ILE A 80 -14.70 9.24 8.02
C ILE A 80 -14.05 8.24 8.98
N SER A 81 -14.61 7.02 9.04
CA SER A 81 -14.03 5.92 9.82
C SER A 81 -12.74 5.36 9.18
N GLU A 82 -11.99 4.58 9.96
CA GLU A 82 -10.77 3.91 9.48
C GLU A 82 -11.08 2.94 8.33
N GLU A 83 -12.19 2.23 8.45
CA GLU A 83 -12.71 1.27 7.48
C GLU A 83 -13.11 1.97 6.19
N ALA A 84 -13.91 3.04 6.30
CA ALA A 84 -14.35 3.81 5.14
C ALA A 84 -13.16 4.42 4.37
N LEU A 85 -12.14 4.91 5.10
CA LEU A 85 -10.93 5.41 4.46
C LEU A 85 -10.15 4.29 3.74
N THR A 86 -10.09 3.11 4.34
CA THR A 86 -9.45 1.94 3.75
C THR A 86 -10.14 1.55 2.46
N ASP A 87 -11.47 1.48 2.45
CA ASP A 87 -12.25 1.14 1.26
C ASP A 87 -12.02 2.15 0.13
N ILE A 88 -12.01 3.46 0.43
CA ILE A 88 -11.73 4.52 -0.55
C ILE A 88 -10.35 4.30 -1.22
N TYR A 89 -9.31 4.04 -0.44
CA TYR A 89 -7.97 3.88 -0.99
C TYR A 89 -7.74 2.54 -1.68
N VAL A 90 -8.34 1.46 -1.17
CA VAL A 90 -8.32 0.15 -1.83
C VAL A 90 -8.98 0.25 -3.20
N ASP A 91 -10.16 0.86 -3.29
CA ASP A 91 -10.86 1.06 -4.56
C ASP A 91 -10.03 1.91 -5.54
N LEU A 92 -9.52 3.06 -5.09
CA LEU A 92 -8.68 3.95 -5.88
C LEU A 92 -7.46 3.23 -6.46
N ILE A 93 -6.72 2.51 -5.61
CA ILE A 93 -5.48 1.81 -5.99
C ILE A 93 -5.81 0.66 -6.94
N LEU A 94 -6.73 -0.23 -6.55
CA LEU A 94 -7.03 -1.43 -7.34
C LEU A 94 -7.66 -1.08 -8.69
N ASN A 95 -8.58 -0.12 -8.75
CA ASN A 95 -9.12 0.33 -10.03
C ASN A 95 -8.07 1.01 -10.92
N GLY A 96 -7.05 1.63 -10.31
CA GLY A 96 -5.91 2.21 -10.99
C GLY A 96 -4.97 1.17 -11.61
N ILE A 97 -4.74 0.04 -10.95
CA ILE A 97 -3.71 -0.94 -11.35
C ILE A 97 -4.24 -2.22 -11.99
N LYS A 98 -5.51 -2.58 -11.77
CA LYS A 98 -6.09 -3.83 -12.27
C LYS A 98 -6.05 -3.91 -13.79
N ASN A 99 -5.74 -5.09 -14.31
CA ASN A 99 -5.91 -5.40 -15.72
C ASN A 99 -7.41 -5.68 -16.00
N ARG A 100 -8.03 -4.85 -16.84
CA ARG A 100 -9.46 -5.00 -17.16
C ARG A 100 -9.73 -6.08 -18.22
N GLU A 101 -8.73 -6.43 -19.02
CA GLU A 101 -8.87 -7.46 -20.06
C GLU A 101 -8.85 -8.87 -19.46
N SER A 102 -8.03 -9.12 -18.42
CA SER A 102 -8.04 -10.42 -17.72
C SER A 102 -9.34 -10.72 -16.98
N LEU A 103 -10.13 -9.69 -16.64
CA LEU A 103 -11.47 -9.87 -16.07
C LEU A 103 -12.47 -10.33 -17.14
N LYS A 104 -12.44 -9.78 -18.36
CA LYS A 104 -13.36 -10.17 -19.44
C LYS A 104 -13.18 -11.64 -19.82
N GLU A 105 -11.93 -12.11 -19.87
CA GLU A 105 -11.62 -13.48 -20.24
C GLU A 105 -12.16 -14.48 -19.19
N LYS A 106 -12.05 -14.13 -17.90
CA LYS A 106 -12.59 -14.93 -16.78
C LYS A 106 -14.13 -15.03 -16.79
N TYR A 107 -14.84 -14.02 -17.29
CA TYR A 107 -16.31 -14.03 -17.37
C TYR A 107 -16.84 -14.56 -18.71
N SER A 108 -16.08 -14.49 -19.81
CA SER A 108 -16.47 -15.10 -21.10
C SER A 108 -16.42 -16.63 -21.08
N THR A 109 -15.55 -17.25 -20.27
CA THR A 109 -15.51 -18.73 -20.15
C THR A 109 -16.76 -19.31 -19.45
N HIS A 110 -17.56 -18.48 -18.77
CA HIS A 110 -18.75 -18.93 -18.03
C HIS A 110 -20.09 -18.74 -18.78
N ILE A 111 -20.08 -18.21 -20.02
CA ILE A 111 -21.33 -17.99 -20.81
C ILE A 111 -21.45 -18.99 -21.99
N ASN A 112 -20.50 -19.92 -22.14
CA ASN A 112 -20.60 -21.01 -23.11
C ASN A 112 -20.78 -22.36 -22.40
N VAL A 113 -21.97 -22.60 -21.83
CA VAL A 113 -22.53 -23.93 -21.54
C VAL A 113 -24.01 -23.92 -21.92
#